data_AF-A0A7J4J1Z0-F1
#
_entry.id   AF-A0A7J4J1Z0-F1
#
_cell.length_a   1.000
_cell.length_b   1.000
_cell.length_c   1.000
_cell.angle_alpha   90.00
_cell.angle_beta   90.00
_cell.angle_gamma   90.00
#
_symmetry.space_group_name_H-M   'P 1'
#
loop_
_entity.id
_entity.type
_entity.pdbx_description
1 polymer ?
#
loop_
_entity_poly.entity_id
_entity_poly.type
_entity_poly.pdbx_seq_one_letter_code
_entity_poly.pdbx_strand_id
1 'polypeptide(L)'
;MTCGQVSIEYLLVLAAALSFLSFSLWALSAVHGDINEATDLLNAKRLANDLNYRSSSMGVMGDYSSQSFEAVALHGWQFQSEGGRNFIKISPKNIPVSIPPGIELRFSKKAFLGKFRLLLRKINGRLVLEDY
;
A
#
# COMPACT_ATOMS: atom_id res chain seq x y z
N MET A 1 -23.78 -57.31 0.36
CA MET A 1 -22.50 -56.56 0.36
C MET A 1 -22.57 -55.35 -0.59
N THR A 2 -23.61 -54.52 -0.52
CA THR A 2 -23.82 -53.42 -1.50
C THR A 2 -23.92 -52.04 -0.84
N CYS A 3 -24.41 -51.94 0.41
CA CYS A 3 -24.48 -50.64 1.12
C CYS A 3 -23.10 -50.02 1.42
N GLY A 4 -22.08 -50.82 1.75
CA GLY A 4 -20.75 -50.32 2.10
C GLY A 4 -19.98 -49.69 0.93
N GLN A 5 -20.18 -50.21 -0.29
CA GLN A 5 -19.54 -49.69 -1.49
C GLN A 5 -20.14 -48.35 -1.93
N VAL A 6 -21.47 -48.22 -1.87
CA VAL A 6 -22.19 -46.96 -2.17
C VAL A 6 -21.82 -45.85 -1.18
N SER A 7 -21.62 -46.18 0.10
CA SER A 7 -21.15 -45.19 1.10
C SER A 7 -19.71 -44.73 0.86
N ILE A 8 -18.84 -45.61 0.33
CA ILE A 8 -17.45 -45.27 0.01
C ILE A 8 -17.40 -44.37 -1.23
N GLU A 9 -18.20 -44.67 -2.27
CA GLU A 9 -18.31 -43.83 -3.46
C GLU A 9 -18.81 -42.42 -3.12
N TYR A 10 -19.82 -42.32 -2.23
CA TYR A 10 -20.31 -41.02 -1.77
C TYR A 10 -19.26 -40.24 -0.98
N LEU A 11 -18.50 -40.91 -0.10
CA LEU A 11 -17.38 -40.30 0.63
C LEU A 11 -16.27 -39.84 -0.32
N LEU A 12 -15.97 -40.60 -1.37
CA LEU A 12 -14.98 -40.23 -2.39
C LEU A 12 -15.42 -38.99 -3.17
N VAL A 13 -16.69 -38.93 -3.59
CA VAL A 13 -17.25 -37.75 -4.28
C VAL A 13 -17.23 -36.53 -3.37
N LEU A 14 -17.62 -36.68 -2.10
CA LEU A 14 -17.58 -35.60 -1.12
C LEU A 14 -16.13 -35.12 -0.88
N ALA A 15 -15.18 -36.03 -0.73
CA ALA A 15 -13.77 -35.72 -0.55
C ALA A 15 -13.18 -34.99 -1.78
N ALA A 16 -13.55 -35.41 -2.99
CA ALA A 16 -13.15 -34.75 -4.22
C ALA A 16 -13.73 -33.33 -4.31
N ALA A 17 -15.01 -33.15 -3.96
CA ALA A 17 -15.66 -31.84 -3.94
C ALA A 17 -15.01 -30.89 -2.91
N LEU A 18 -14.73 -31.37 -1.71
CA LEU A 18 -14.03 -30.60 -0.67
C LEU A 18 -12.60 -30.25 -1.07
N SER A 19 -11.89 -31.16 -1.74
CA SER A 19 -10.53 -30.92 -2.25
C SER A 19 -10.52 -29.87 -3.36
N PHE A 20 -11.51 -29.91 -4.25
CA PHE A 20 -11.64 -28.89 -5.29
C PHE A 20 -12.00 -27.52 -4.70
N LEU A 21 -12.89 -27.50 -3.69
CA LEU A 21 -13.27 -26.27 -3.00
C LEU A 21 -12.08 -25.65 -2.26
N SER A 22 -11.29 -26.45 -1.55
CA SER A 22 -10.11 -25.97 -0.82
C SER A 22 -9.06 -25.40 -1.76
N PHE A 23 -8.81 -26.06 -2.89
CA PHE A 23 -7.92 -25.54 -3.93
C PHE A 23 -8.42 -24.20 -4.50
N SER A 24 -9.72 -24.12 -4.80
CA SER A 24 -10.34 -22.90 -5.34
C SER A 24 -10.26 -21.72 -4.36
N LEU A 25 -10.48 -21.97 -3.07
CA LEU A 25 -10.35 -20.97 -2.02
C LEU A 25 -8.90 -20.46 -1.89
N TRP A 26 -7.92 -21.35 -1.98
CA TRP A 26 -6.51 -20.98 -1.95
C TRP A 26 -6.13 -20.09 -3.15
N ALA A 27 -6.55 -20.47 -4.36
CA ALA A 27 -6.32 -19.67 -5.56
C ALA A 27 -6.98 -18.29 -5.46
N LEU A 28 -8.22 -18.22 -4.95
CA LEU A 28 -8.91 -16.94 -4.75
C LEU A 28 -8.19 -16.05 -3.73
N SER A 29 -7.68 -16.63 -2.64
CA SER A 29 -6.91 -15.90 -1.64
C SER A 29 -5.62 -15.31 -2.21
N ALA A 30 -4.93 -16.05 -3.10
CA ALA A 30 -3.74 -15.56 -3.77
C ALA A 30 -4.05 -14.35 -4.67
N VAL A 31 -5.10 -14.46 -5.50
CA VAL A 31 -5.56 -13.37 -6.39
C VAL A 31 -5.98 -12.14 -5.58
N HIS A 32 -6.69 -12.33 -4.47
CA HIS A 32 -7.10 -11.23 -3.61
C HIS A 32 -5.89 -10.49 -3.01
N GLY A 33 -4.85 -11.23 -2.59
CA GLY A 33 -3.59 -10.65 -2.12
C GLY A 33 -2.91 -9.79 -3.18
N ASP A 34 -2.80 -10.30 -4.40
CA ASP A 34 -2.15 -9.58 -5.51
C ASP A 34 -2.93 -8.31 -5.93
N ILE A 35 -4.26 -8.35 -5.92
CA ILE A 35 -5.10 -7.17 -6.21
C ILE A 35 -4.91 -6.07 -5.17
N ASN A 36 -4.90 -6.44 -3.89
CA ASN A 36 -4.71 -5.49 -2.80
C ASN A 36 -3.32 -4.83 -2.87
N GLU A 37 -2.30 -5.60 -3.23
CA GLU A 37 -0.95 -5.08 -3.44
C GLU A 37 -0.87 -4.14 -4.65
N ALA A 38 -1.45 -4.52 -5.79
CA ALA A 38 -1.48 -3.66 -6.98
C ALA A 38 -2.19 -2.34 -6.69
N THR A 39 -3.28 -2.38 -5.91
CA THR A 39 -4.02 -1.20 -5.47
C THR A 39 -3.16 -0.29 -4.61
N ASP A 40 -2.40 -0.84 -3.66
CA ASP A 40 -1.46 -0.05 -2.84
C ASP A 40 -0.36 0.60 -3.66
N LEU A 41 0.21 -0.13 -4.62
CA LEU A 41 1.21 0.40 -5.53
C LEU A 41 0.68 1.57 -6.35
N LEU A 42 -0.56 1.47 -6.84
CA LEU A 42 -1.22 2.55 -7.57
C LEU A 42 -1.49 3.76 -6.68
N ASN A 43 -1.97 3.54 -5.46
CA ASN A 43 -2.20 4.60 -4.48
C ASN A 43 -0.88 5.31 -4.11
N ALA A 44 0.20 4.56 -3.91
CA ALA A 44 1.50 5.12 -3.57
C ALA A 44 2.09 5.93 -4.72
N LYS A 45 1.98 5.43 -5.95
CA LYS A 45 2.37 6.17 -7.16
C LYS A 45 1.56 7.44 -7.34
N ARG A 46 0.25 7.39 -7.08
CA ARG A 46 -0.61 8.57 -7.12
C ARG A 46 -0.18 9.60 -6.09
N LEU A 47 0.09 9.18 -4.85
CA LEU A 47 0.62 10.07 -3.80
C LEU A 47 1.96 10.69 -4.21
N ALA A 48 2.88 9.90 -4.75
CA ALA A 48 4.18 10.40 -5.21
C ALA A 48 4.05 11.43 -6.34
N ASN A 49 3.14 11.19 -7.29
CA ASN A 49 2.83 12.13 -8.37
C ASN A 49 2.18 13.41 -7.85
N ASP A 50 1.23 13.30 -6.94
CA ASP A 50 0.59 14.45 -6.30
C ASP A 50 1.61 15.28 -5.51
N LEU A 51 2.53 14.62 -4.79
CA LEU A 51 3.64 15.27 -4.10
C LEU A 51 4.55 16.00 -5.09
N ASN A 52 4.83 15.43 -6.26
CA ASN A 52 5.67 16.05 -7.28
C ASN A 52 5.03 17.30 -7.89
N TYR A 53 3.74 17.23 -8.19
CA TYR A 53 2.99 18.35 -8.73
C TYR A 53 2.90 19.49 -7.70
N ARG A 54 2.59 19.15 -6.46
CA ARG A 54 2.38 20.12 -5.39
C ARG A 54 3.67 20.70 -4.85
N SER A 55 4.75 19.92 -4.73
CA SER A 55 6.08 20.42 -4.37
C SER A 55 6.54 21.50 -5.37
N SER A 56 6.33 21.24 -6.67
CA SER A 56 6.63 22.20 -7.73
C SER A 56 5.78 23.47 -7.59
N SER A 57 4.49 23.34 -7.31
CA SER A 57 3.60 24.50 -7.08
C SER A 57 3.98 25.31 -5.83
N MET A 58 4.43 24.64 -4.76
CA MET A 58 4.85 25.27 -3.51
C MET A 58 6.17 26.03 -3.67
N GLY A 59 6.95 25.76 -4.72
CA GLY A 59 8.09 26.60 -5.09
C GLY A 59 7.71 28.07 -5.26
N VAL A 60 6.53 28.33 -5.83
CA VAL A 60 5.99 29.68 -6.09
C VAL A 60 5.25 30.27 -4.89
N MET A 61 4.85 29.43 -3.93
CA MET A 61 4.14 29.87 -2.72
C MET A 61 5.09 30.50 -1.69
N GLY A 62 4.56 31.38 -0.84
CA GLY A 62 5.33 31.98 0.27
C GLY A 62 5.74 30.96 1.33
N ASP A 63 6.72 31.31 2.15
CA ASP A 63 7.07 30.50 3.33
C ASP A 63 5.85 30.33 4.25
N TYR A 64 5.81 29.19 4.96
CA TYR A 64 4.70 28.73 5.81
C TYR A 64 3.42 28.31 5.09
N SER A 65 3.43 28.29 3.75
CA SER A 65 2.35 27.67 2.99
C SER A 65 2.28 26.17 3.28
N SER A 66 1.08 25.64 3.37
CA SER A 66 0.83 24.22 3.63
C SER A 66 -0.20 23.63 2.69
N GLN A 67 -0.03 22.35 2.36
CA GLN A 67 -1.01 21.57 1.60
C GLN A 67 -1.21 20.20 2.24
N SER A 68 -2.46 19.81 2.44
CA SER A 68 -2.81 18.49 2.93
C SER A 68 -2.98 17.49 1.78
N PHE A 69 -2.58 16.26 2.06
CA PHE A 69 -2.72 15.09 1.21
C PHE A 69 -3.50 14.04 1.97
N GLU A 70 -4.32 13.29 1.26
CA GLU A 70 -5.04 12.16 1.81
C GLU A 70 -4.68 10.94 0.97
N ALA A 71 -4.25 9.88 1.65
CA ALA A 71 -3.89 8.63 1.02
C ALA A 71 -4.50 7.46 1.80
N VAL A 72 -4.64 6.34 1.11
CA VAL A 72 -5.16 5.10 1.67
C VAL A 72 -4.16 3.99 1.38
N ALA A 73 -3.71 3.34 2.45
CA ALA A 73 -2.82 2.20 2.41
C ALA A 73 -3.55 0.96 2.95
N LEU A 74 -3.74 -0.04 2.10
CA LEU A 74 -4.32 -1.33 2.46
C LEU A 74 -3.33 -2.16 3.29
N HIS A 75 -2.03 -2.04 3.01
CA HIS A 75 -0.93 -2.61 3.78
C HIS A 75 -0.05 -1.53 4.42
N GLY A 76 0.83 -1.92 5.33
CA GLY A 76 1.72 -0.98 6.01
C GLY A 76 2.68 -0.27 5.05
N TRP A 77 2.53 1.04 4.90
CA TRP A 77 3.47 1.89 4.17
C TRP A 77 4.50 2.48 5.12
N GLN A 78 5.76 2.44 4.73
CA GLN A 78 6.86 3.02 5.47
C GLN A 78 7.61 4.02 4.60
N PHE A 79 7.73 5.25 5.08
CA PHE A 79 8.50 6.29 4.41
C PHE A 79 9.94 6.23 4.88
N GLN A 80 10.89 6.14 3.95
CA GLN A 80 12.31 6.03 4.24
C GLN A 80 13.12 6.95 3.31
N SER A 81 14.29 7.36 3.80
CA SER A 81 15.26 8.14 3.04
C SER A 81 16.59 7.39 3.04
N GLU A 82 17.09 7.03 1.87
CA GLU A 82 18.37 6.33 1.70
C GLU A 82 19.18 6.99 0.59
N GLY A 83 20.42 7.38 0.88
CA GLY A 83 21.32 8.00 -0.10
C GLY A 83 20.78 9.29 -0.75
N GLY A 84 20.02 10.10 0.00
CA GLY A 84 19.43 11.35 -0.52
C GLY A 84 18.18 11.14 -1.39
N ARG A 85 17.68 9.91 -1.50
CA ARG A 85 16.41 9.59 -2.17
C ARG A 85 15.37 9.16 -1.15
N ASN A 86 14.18 9.71 -1.29
CA ASN A 86 13.03 9.35 -0.48
C ASN A 86 12.19 8.31 -1.20
N PHE A 87 11.67 7.32 -0.49
CA PHE A 87 10.77 6.32 -1.05
C PHE A 87 9.77 5.80 -0.03
N ILE A 88 8.69 5.23 -0.53
CA ILE A 88 7.65 4.53 0.22
C ILE A 88 7.90 3.04 0.04
N LYS A 89 8.18 2.31 1.12
CA LYS A 89 8.19 0.84 1.13
C LYS A 89 6.80 0.34 1.49
N ILE A 90 6.24 -0.50 0.63
CA ILE A 90 4.93 -1.11 0.82
C ILE A 90 5.15 -2.55 1.29
N SER A 91 4.71 -2.88 2.51
CA SER A 91 4.67 -4.26 2.99
C SER A 91 3.61 -5.09 2.24
N PRO A 92 3.79 -6.40 2.02
CA PRO A 92 4.89 -7.25 2.51
C PRO A 92 6.10 -7.34 1.57
N LYS A 93 5.96 -7.05 0.27
CA LYS A 93 7.06 -7.24 -0.71
C LYS A 93 8.13 -6.13 -0.68
N ASN A 94 7.94 -5.09 0.12
CA ASN A 94 8.86 -3.94 0.28
C ASN A 94 9.19 -3.23 -1.04
N ILE A 95 8.20 -3.13 -1.93
CA ILE A 95 8.39 -2.47 -3.23
C ILE A 95 8.59 -0.96 -2.98
N PRO A 96 9.74 -0.38 -3.39
CA PRO A 96 10.00 1.04 -3.18
C PRO A 96 9.32 1.88 -4.25
N VAL A 97 8.51 2.85 -3.83
CA VAL A 97 7.96 3.91 -4.70
C VAL A 97 8.71 5.20 -4.43
N SER A 98 9.38 5.74 -5.44
CA SER A 98 10.20 6.96 -5.30
C SER A 98 9.32 8.17 -5.01
N ILE A 99 9.76 8.99 -4.05
CA ILE A 99 9.21 10.31 -3.76
C ILE A 99 10.12 11.35 -4.43
N PRO A 100 9.58 12.52 -4.83
CA PRO A 100 10.39 13.61 -5.37
C PRO A 100 11.54 14.01 -4.44
N PRO A 101 12.73 14.32 -4.99
CA PRO A 101 13.85 14.80 -4.21
C PRO A 101 13.56 16.19 -3.62
N GLY A 102 14.27 16.54 -2.54
CA GLY A 102 14.17 17.87 -1.91
C GLY A 102 13.02 18.04 -0.91
N ILE A 103 12.27 16.97 -0.63
CA ILE A 103 11.27 16.93 0.45
C ILE A 103 11.91 16.30 1.70
N GLU A 104 11.90 17.01 2.82
CA GLU A 104 12.32 16.49 4.11
C GLU A 104 11.17 15.69 4.74
N LEU A 105 11.40 14.42 5.08
CA LEU A 105 10.38 13.56 5.69
C LEU A 105 10.45 13.68 7.22
N ARG A 106 9.36 14.12 7.86
CA ARG A 106 9.24 14.22 9.31
C ARG A 106 7.98 13.52 9.78
N PHE A 107 8.07 12.21 9.99
CA PHE A 107 6.94 11.41 10.47
C PHE A 107 7.17 10.96 11.90
N SER A 108 6.14 11.12 12.73
CA SER A 108 6.10 10.54 14.08
C SER A 108 5.80 9.05 14.03
N LYS A 109 5.03 8.62 13.02
CA LYS A 109 4.64 7.22 12.80
C LYS A 109 5.67 6.49 11.94
N LYS A 110 6.00 5.25 12.35
CA LYS A 110 6.88 4.34 11.60
C LYS A 110 6.22 3.71 10.38
N ALA A 111 4.90 3.49 10.46
CA ALA A 111 4.11 2.90 9.39
C ALA A 111 2.72 3.52 9.33
N PHE A 112 2.17 3.61 8.12
CA PHE A 112 0.83 4.11 7.84
C PHE A 112 -0.02 2.98 7.31
N LEU A 113 -1.22 2.81 7.89
CA LEU A 113 -2.19 1.79 7.52
C LEU A 113 -3.58 2.43 7.50
N GLY A 114 -4.40 2.01 6.55
CA GLY A 114 -5.73 2.57 6.32
C GLY A 114 -5.65 3.96 5.71
N LYS A 115 -6.65 4.78 6.03
CA LYS A 115 -6.73 6.17 5.58
C LYS A 115 -5.87 7.06 6.47
N PHE A 116 -4.97 7.82 5.87
CA PHE A 116 -4.11 8.77 6.58
C PHE A 116 -3.97 10.08 5.82
N ARG A 117 -3.59 11.12 6.56
CA ARG A 117 -3.31 12.44 5.99
C ARG A 117 -1.88 12.82 6.24
N LEU A 118 -1.28 13.43 5.22
CA LEU A 118 0.03 14.02 5.28
C LEU A 118 -0.07 15.50 4.99
N LEU A 119 0.87 16.27 5.47
CA LEU A 119 0.89 17.71 5.29
C LEU A 119 2.26 18.13 4.77
N LEU A 120 2.28 18.76 3.60
CA LEU A 120 3.47 19.33 2.99
C LEU A 120 3.53 20.80 3.38
N ARG A 121 4.53 21.21 4.16
CA ARG A 121 4.80 22.61 4.52
C ARG A 121 6.03 23.11 3.81
N LYS A 122 6.03 24.40 3.49
CA LYS A 122 7.25 25.14 3.15
C LYS A 122 7.73 25.86 4.40
N ILE A 123 8.92 25.54 4.88
CA ILE A 123 9.51 26.15 6.07
C ILE A 123 10.91 26.63 5.69
N ASN A 124 11.14 27.95 5.73
CA ASN A 124 12.43 28.57 5.40
C ASN A 124 13.00 28.09 4.05
N GLY A 125 12.16 28.10 3.00
CA GLY A 125 12.55 27.64 1.67
C GLY A 125 12.70 26.12 1.48
N ARG A 126 12.49 25.30 2.52
CA ARG A 126 12.52 23.83 2.44
C ARG A 126 11.12 23.25 2.46
N LEU A 127 10.90 22.16 1.73
CA LEU A 127 9.66 21.42 1.76
C LEU A 127 9.77 20.31 2.81
N VAL A 128 8.82 20.26 3.73
CA VAL A 128 8.76 19.28 4.81
C VAL A 128 7.43 18.54 4.70
N LEU A 129 7.48 17.21 4.64
CA LEU A 129 6.31 16.35 4.63
C LEU A 129 6.18 15.68 6.00
N GLU A 130 5.05 15.89 6.66
CA GLU A 130 4.80 15.44 8.04
C GLU A 130 3.42 14.78 8.18
N ASP A 131 3.23 14.03 9.28
CA ASP A 131 1.95 13.43 9.61
C ASP A 131 1.00 14.41 10.30
N TYR A 132 -0.28 14.36 9.94
CA TYR A 132 -1.38 15.16 10.49
C TYR A 132 -2.36 14.30 11.30
#